data_AF-A0A3B0SU16-F1
#
_entry.id   AF-A0A3B0SU16-F1
#
_cell.length_a   1.000
_cell.length_b   1.000
_cell.length_c   1.000
_cell.angle_alpha   90.00
_cell.angle_beta   90.00
_cell.angle_gamma   90.00
#
_symmetry.space_group_name_H-M   'P 1'
#
loop_
_entity.id
_entity.type
_entity.pdbx_description
1 polymer ?
#
loop_
_entity_poly.entity_id
_entity_poly.type
_entity_poly.pdbx_seq_one_letter_code
_entity_poly.pdbx_strand_id
1 'polypeptide(L)' 'MTSDILFEQTGAWGVITLNREKALNALTWDMVKAMRAQLIAWAGDDTVKAVLVE' A
#
# COMPACT_ATOMS: atom_id res chain seq x y z
N MET A 1 -13.60 -9.42 -7.16
CA MET A 1 -12.18 -9.86 -7.17
C MET A 1 -11.46 -8.92 -6.22
N THR A 2 -11.03 -9.40 -5.06
CA THR A 2 -10.33 -8.59 -4.06
C THR A 2 -8.88 -8.41 -4.50
N SER A 3 -8.31 -7.21 -4.36
CA SER A 3 -6.89 -6.96 -4.66
C SER A 3 -6.01 -7.56 -3.56
N ASP A 4 -4.86 -8.12 -3.94
CA ASP A 4 -3.87 -8.69 -3.00
C ASP A 4 -3.11 -7.62 -2.18
N ILE A 5 -3.24 -6.34 -2.57
CA ILE A 5 -2.72 -5.18 -1.85
C ILE A 5 -3.75 -4.06 -1.89
N LEU A 6 -3.96 -3.39 -0.75
CA LEU A 6 -4.91 -2.29 -0.60
C LEU A 6 -4.17 -1.01 -0.19
N PHE A 7 -4.74 0.12 -0.58
CA PHE A 7 -4.22 1.45 -0.27
C PHE A 7 -5.35 2.32 0.23
N GLU A 8 -5.13 3.01 1.34
CA GLU A 8 -6.05 4.00 1.88
C GLU A 8 -5.28 5.20 2.43
N GLN A 9 -5.99 6.30 2.64
CA GLN A 9 -5.46 7.46 3.35
C GLN A 9 -6.36 7.77 4.54
N THR A 10 -5.79 7.66 5.74
CA THR A 10 -6.47 7.95 7.01
C THR A 10 -5.86 9.20 7.62
N GLY A 11 -6.48 10.35 7.35
CA GLY A 11 -5.93 11.66 7.70
C GLY A 11 -4.59 11.90 6.98
N ALA A 12 -3.53 12.08 7.76
CA ALA A 12 -2.18 12.28 7.22
C ALA A 12 -1.39 10.98 6.97
N TRP A 13 -2.00 9.82 7.23
CA TRP A 13 -1.36 8.51 7.03
C TRP A 13 -1.78 7.89 5.71
N GLY A 14 -0.81 7.46 4.90
CA GLY A 14 -1.04 6.47 3.85
C GLY A 14 -0.94 5.07 4.46
N VAL A 15 -1.94 4.22 4.31
CA VAL A 15 -1.92 2.84 4.83
C VAL A 15 -1.88 1.87 3.67
N ILE A 16 -0.95 0.92 3.75
CA ILE A 16 -0.78 -0.17 2.79
C ILE A 16 -1.11 -1.46 3.52
N THR A 17 -2.15 -2.16 3.09
CA THR A 17 -2.52 -3.46 3.66
C THR A 17 -2.15 -4.57 2.68
N LEU A 18 -1.34 -5.51 3.14
CA LEU A 18 -1.05 -6.75 2.43
C LEU A 18 -2.25 -7.69 2.59
N ASN A 19 -3.08 -7.78 1.56
CA ASN A 19 -4.38 -8.46 1.61
C ASN A 19 -4.33 -9.83 0.93
N ARG A 20 -3.32 -10.64 1.27
CA ARG A 20 -3.06 -11.94 0.64
C ARG A 20 -2.89 -13.04 1.70
N GLU A 21 -3.86 -13.14 2.60
CA GLU A 21 -3.82 -14.02 3.78
C GLU A 21 -3.53 -15.49 3.43
N LYS A 22 -4.09 -15.98 2.31
CA LYS A 22 -3.88 -17.36 1.83
C LYS A 22 -2.41 -17.69 1.53
N ALA A 23 -1.58 -16.68 1.34
CA ALA A 23 -0.15 -16.81 1.12
C ALA A 23 0.67 -16.17 2.27
N LEU A 24 0.08 -16.01 3.47
CA LEU A 24 0.71 -15.35 4.61
C LEU A 24 1.22 -13.94 4.26
N ASN A 25 0.48 -13.22 3.42
CA ASN A 25 0.85 -11.89 2.93
C ASN A 25 2.20 -11.85 2.19
N ALA A 26 2.66 -13.01 1.69
CA ALA A 26 3.87 -13.07 0.88
C ALA A 26 3.75 -12.19 -0.35
N LEU A 27 4.72 -11.27 -0.48
CA LEU A 27 4.79 -10.29 -1.55
C LEU A 27 4.95 -10.97 -2.91
N THR A 28 4.14 -10.55 -3.88
CA THR A 28 4.33 -10.87 -5.29
C THR A 28 4.99 -9.70 -6.02
N TRP A 29 5.48 -9.95 -7.24
CA TRP A 29 6.02 -8.88 -8.08
C TRP A 29 4.99 -7.79 -8.38
N ASP A 30 3.73 -8.17 -8.60
CA ASP A 30 2.66 -7.21 -8.89
C ASP A 30 2.34 -6.34 -7.66
N MET A 31 2.33 -6.92 -6.46
CA MET A 31 2.18 -6.17 -5.21
C MET A 31 3.31 -5.15 -5.02
N VAL A 32 4.57 -5.56 -5.27
CA VAL A 32 5.73 -4.64 -5.15
C VAL A 32 5.65 -3.51 -6.17
N LYS A 33 5.23 -3.78 -7.41
CA LYS A 33 5.01 -2.74 -8.43
C LYS A 33 3.91 -1.76 -8.00
N ALA A 34 2.78 -2.26 -7.52
CA ALA A 34 1.67 -1.44 -7.05
C ALA A 34 2.09 -0.58 -5.85
N MET A 35 2.76 -1.18 -4.87
CA MET A 35 3.28 -0.49 -3.70
C MET A 35 4.26 0.63 -4.09
N ARG A 36 5.20 0.36 -5.01
CA ARG A 36 6.14 1.37 -5.50
C ARG A 36 5.41 2.54 -6.19
N ALA A 37 4.42 2.25 -7.03
CA ALA A 37 3.66 3.29 -7.71
C ALA A 37 2.91 4.19 -6.70
N GLN A 38 2.28 3.58 -5.69
CA GLN A 38 1.56 4.32 -4.66
C GLN A 38 2.50 5.18 -3.80
N LEU A 39 3.65 4.63 -3.39
CA LEU A 39 4.65 5.38 -2.62
C LEU A 39 5.21 6.58 -3.39
N ILE A 40 5.42 6.44 -4.71
CA ILE A 40 5.84 7.57 -5.56
C ILE A 40 4.75 8.64 -5.63
N ALA A 41 3.48 8.24 -5.73
CA ALA A 41 2.37 9.19 -5.73
C ALA A 41 2.30 9.97 -4.41
N TRP A 42 2.40 9.27 -3.27
CA TRP A 42 2.41 9.91 -1.95
C TRP A 42 3.65 10.73 -1.65
N ALA A 43 4.81 10.41 -2.25
CA ALA A 43 6.01 11.22 -2.10
C ALA A 43 5.85 12.66 -2.62
N GLY A 44 4.93 12.89 -3.57
CA GLY A 44 4.57 14.22 -4.07
C GLY A 44 3.33 14.83 -3.43
N ASP A 45 2.71 14.16 -2.46
CA ASP A 45 1.45 14.56 -1.85
C ASP A 45 1.69 15.12 -0.45
N ASP A 46 1.61 16.44 -0.31
CA ASP A 46 1.79 17.12 0.97
C ASP A 46 0.73 16.77 2.02
N THR A 47 -0.37 16.11 1.65
CA THR A 47 -1.38 15.66 2.61
C THR A 47 -0.96 14.38 3.34
N VAL A 48 -0.04 13.60 2.76
CA VAL A 48 0.50 12.37 3.38
C VAL A 48 1.82 12.68 4.09
N LYS A 49 1.85 12.45 5.40
CA LYS A 49 2.99 12.74 6.27
C LYS A 49 3.74 11.50 6.74
N ALA A 50 3.08 10.35 6.73
CA ALA A 50 3.68 9.08 7.10
C ALA A 50 2.97 7.91 6.40
N VAL A 51 3.66 6.76 6.32
CA VAL A 51 3.12 5.55 5.70
C VAL A 51 3.18 4.39 6.68
N LEU A 52 2.06 3.69 6.87
CA LEU A 52 1.94 2.44 7.61
C LEU A 52 1.85 1.28 6.60
N VAL A 53 2.53 0.17 6.92
CA VAL A 53 2.42 -1.09 6.18
C VAL A 53 2.02 -2.18 7.16
N GLU A 54 0.92 -2.87 6.88
CA GLU A 54 0.35 -3.95 7.71
C GLU A 54 -0.03 -5.20 6.90
#